data_AF-A0A553GAA2-F1
#
_entry.id   AF-A0A553GAA2-F1
#
_cell.length_a   1.000
_cell.length_b   1.000
_cell.length_c   1.000
_cell.angle_alpha   90.00
_cell.angle_beta   90.00
_cell.angle_gamma   90.00
#
_symmetry.space_group_name_H-M   'P 1'
#
loop_
_entity.id
_entity.type
_entity.pdbx_description
1 polymer ?
#
loop_
_entity_poly.entity_id
_entity_poly.type
_entity_poly.pdbx_seq_one_letter_code
_entity_poly.pdbx_strand_id
1 'polypeptide(L)'
;MKHALSKLSITLLTAGLLMACQQPKQNWLDKAIDTAEQQLVLAAEKYTPEHNPRSVYPNGEVRLCHLQDWTVGFFPGTLWYAYELSGNESLKEQAANYTKALDSVKYIKHTHDLGFMLYCSYGNAYRITQNETYKDVLLHGAESLISRYNENVGCIRSWDFGTWQYPVIVDNMMNLEYLMWTANSTNNQLYANIATSHANKTMANHFRDDYSSYHVVSYDTVTGKAIEKQTHQGYSHESAWARGQAWGVYGYTMMYRFTKDPAYLEMAQNIAKFIMNLETMPADKVPYWDYNAINIPDAPRDASAAAVTACALLELSEYTNDGQKYFSYAEDVLKSLSSSDYLAEVGNNGLFVLRHSVGALPNNSEVNTPINYADYYYLEALLRYKSMIK
;
A
#
# COMPACT_ATOMS: atom_id res chain seq x y z
N MET A 1 -36.98 -28.71 -84.27
CA MET A 1 -36.82 -29.32 -82.93
C MET A 1 -35.35 -29.24 -82.58
N LYS A 2 -34.89 -28.14 -81.99
CA LYS A 2 -34.85 -27.78 -80.55
C LYS A 2 -33.41 -27.92 -80.05
N HIS A 3 -32.79 -26.75 -79.88
CA HIS A 3 -31.56 -26.47 -79.13
C HIS A 3 -31.53 -27.13 -77.74
N ALA A 4 -30.34 -27.45 -77.25
CA ALA A 4 -29.93 -27.12 -75.87
C ALA A 4 -28.40 -27.24 -75.70
N LEU A 5 -27.74 -26.09 -75.57
CA LEU A 5 -26.51 -25.90 -74.80
C LEU A 5 -26.80 -26.11 -73.31
N SER A 6 -25.85 -26.62 -72.52
CA SER A 6 -25.67 -26.26 -71.09
C SER A 6 -24.60 -27.15 -70.43
N LYS A 7 -23.37 -26.65 -70.26
CA LYS A 7 -22.79 -26.06 -69.03
C LYS A 7 -21.83 -27.01 -68.32
N LEU A 8 -20.55 -26.67 -68.46
CA LEU A 8 -19.42 -27.16 -67.67
C LEU A 8 -19.55 -26.56 -66.25
N SER A 9 -19.83 -27.39 -65.25
CA SER A 9 -19.85 -26.96 -63.85
C SER A 9 -18.43 -26.98 -63.30
N ILE A 10 -17.78 -25.82 -63.26
CA ILE A 10 -16.58 -25.58 -62.45
C ILE A 10 -17.03 -25.47 -61.00
N THR A 11 -16.71 -26.46 -60.19
CA THR A 11 -16.92 -26.41 -58.75
C THR A 11 -15.71 -25.68 -58.14
N LEU A 12 -15.86 -24.37 -57.89
CA LEU A 12 -14.91 -23.63 -57.06
C LEU A 12 -15.09 -24.10 -55.61
N LEU A 13 -14.14 -24.88 -55.10
CA LEU A 13 -14.03 -25.18 -53.68
C LEU A 13 -13.40 -23.95 -53.01
N THR A 14 -14.20 -23.02 -52.50
CA THR A 14 -13.72 -21.96 -51.62
C THR A 14 -13.46 -22.56 -50.24
N ALA A 15 -12.22 -22.98 -50.00
CA ALA A 15 -11.71 -23.27 -48.67
C ALA A 15 -11.60 -21.95 -47.89
N GLY A 16 -12.63 -21.62 -47.12
CA GLY A 16 -12.57 -20.54 -46.15
C GLY A 16 -11.64 -20.94 -45.00
N LEU A 17 -10.40 -20.43 -45.02
CA LEU A 17 -9.56 -20.39 -43.82
C LEU A 17 -10.21 -19.41 -42.84
N LEU A 18 -10.99 -19.93 -41.89
CA LEU A 18 -11.26 -19.24 -40.63
C LEU A 18 -9.96 -19.26 -39.83
N MET A 19 -9.07 -18.29 -40.08
CA MET A 19 -8.09 -17.90 -39.08
C MET A 19 -8.86 -17.26 -37.93
N ALA A 20 -9.22 -18.06 -36.94
CA ALA A 20 -9.53 -17.54 -35.63
C ALA A 20 -8.26 -16.81 -35.15
N CYS A 21 -8.27 -15.48 -35.18
CA CYS A 21 -7.33 -14.67 -34.42
C CYS A 21 -7.53 -15.03 -32.94
N GLN A 22 -6.83 -16.05 -32.46
CA GLN A 22 -6.60 -16.19 -31.03
C GLN A 22 -5.73 -14.99 -30.66
N GLN A 23 -6.35 -13.95 -30.09
CA GLN A 23 -5.58 -12.93 -29.39
C GLN A 23 -4.67 -13.66 -28.39
N PRO A 24 -3.37 -13.37 -28.35
CA PRO A 24 -2.50 -13.95 -27.34
C PRO A 24 -3.15 -13.67 -25.98
N LYS A 25 -3.30 -14.72 -25.15
CA LYS A 25 -3.80 -14.54 -23.79
C LYS A 25 -2.95 -13.47 -23.13
N GLN A 26 -3.56 -12.32 -22.86
CA GLN A 26 -2.90 -11.24 -22.14
C GLN A 26 -2.41 -11.79 -20.80
N ASN A 27 -1.14 -11.53 -20.47
CA ASN A 27 -0.59 -11.93 -19.19
C ASN A 27 -1.40 -11.24 -18.07
N TRP A 28 -1.59 -11.91 -16.93
CA TRP A 28 -2.35 -11.39 -15.79
C TRP A 28 -1.84 -10.00 -15.36
N LEU A 29 -0.52 -9.80 -15.43
CA LEU A 29 0.14 -8.54 -15.09
C LEU A 29 -0.26 -7.40 -16.05
N ASP A 30 -0.19 -7.64 -17.36
CA ASP A 30 -0.56 -6.62 -18.35
C ASP A 30 -2.04 -6.26 -18.21
N LYS A 31 -2.91 -7.26 -18.02
CA LYS A 31 -4.35 -7.02 -17.77
C LYS A 31 -4.58 -6.19 -16.51
N ALA A 32 -3.87 -6.50 -15.42
CA ALA A 32 -3.96 -5.76 -14.17
C ALA A 32 -3.52 -4.30 -14.33
N ILE A 33 -2.41 -4.06 -15.02
CA ILE A 33 -1.89 -2.72 -15.30
C ILE A 33 -2.88 -1.94 -16.16
N ASP A 34 -3.36 -2.50 -17.26
CA ASP A 34 -4.32 -1.85 -18.17
C ASP A 34 -5.63 -1.49 -17.45
N THR A 35 -6.10 -2.39 -16.57
CA THR A 35 -7.32 -2.16 -15.78
C THR A 35 -7.11 -1.03 -14.77
N ALA A 36 -5.97 -1.04 -14.05
CA ALA A 36 -5.63 0.00 -13.10
C ALA A 36 -5.48 1.37 -13.77
N GLU A 37 -4.79 1.42 -14.92
CA GLU A 37 -4.66 2.63 -15.72
C GLU A 37 -6.03 3.20 -16.11
N GLN A 38 -6.92 2.38 -16.68
CA GLN A 38 -8.25 2.83 -17.10
C GLN A 38 -9.09 3.32 -15.91
N GLN A 39 -9.07 2.61 -14.78
CA GLN A 39 -9.74 3.04 -13.55
C GLN A 39 -9.23 4.42 -13.09
N LEU A 40 -7.91 4.61 -13.08
CA LEU A 40 -7.27 5.80 -12.53
C LEU A 40 -7.41 7.03 -13.44
N VAL A 41 -7.41 6.85 -14.76
CA VAL A 41 -7.76 7.92 -15.71
C VAL A 41 -9.19 8.41 -15.42
N LEU A 42 -10.15 7.50 -15.35
CA LEU A 42 -11.54 7.85 -15.04
C LEU A 42 -11.68 8.47 -13.64
N ALA A 43 -10.96 7.96 -12.65
CA ALA A 43 -10.99 8.49 -11.29
C ALA A 43 -10.45 9.93 -11.24
N ALA A 44 -9.33 10.19 -11.89
CA ALA A 44 -8.73 11.52 -11.92
C ALA A 44 -9.63 12.55 -12.62
N GLU A 45 -10.40 12.16 -13.64
CA GLU A 45 -11.40 13.00 -14.30
C GLU A 45 -12.66 13.24 -13.46
N LYS A 46 -13.06 12.24 -12.65
CA LYS A 46 -14.29 12.28 -11.85
C LYS A 46 -14.14 13.07 -10.54
N TYR A 47 -13.04 12.89 -9.83
CA TYR A 47 -12.79 13.50 -8.53
C TYR A 47 -12.09 14.85 -8.66
N THR A 48 -11.88 15.55 -7.53
CA THR A 48 -11.14 16.82 -7.53
C THR A 48 -9.88 16.73 -6.67
N PRO A 49 -8.81 17.50 -7.00
CA PRO A 49 -7.57 17.51 -6.24
C PRO A 49 -7.73 17.72 -4.72
N GLU A 50 -8.72 18.50 -4.30
CA GLU A 50 -9.00 18.80 -2.90
C GLU A 50 -9.79 17.69 -2.18
N HIS A 51 -10.40 16.77 -2.93
CA HIS A 51 -11.31 15.74 -2.43
C HIS A 51 -10.95 14.36 -3.02
N ASN A 52 -9.86 13.78 -2.51
CA ASN A 52 -9.32 12.52 -2.99
C ASN A 52 -10.26 11.35 -2.62
N PRO A 53 -10.44 10.33 -3.47
CA PRO A 53 -11.23 9.16 -3.13
C PRO A 53 -10.56 8.35 -2.00
N ARG A 54 -11.33 7.97 -0.99
CA ARG A 54 -10.87 7.20 0.18
C ARG A 54 -11.36 5.76 0.17
N SER A 55 -12.68 5.61 0.14
CA SER A 55 -13.39 4.33 0.19
C SER A 55 -14.83 4.49 -0.31
N VAL A 56 -15.64 3.43 -0.23
CA VAL A 56 -17.07 3.47 -0.60
C VAL A 56 -17.95 3.13 0.60
N TYR A 57 -18.96 3.96 0.86
CA TYR A 57 -19.96 3.72 1.90
C TYR A 57 -20.92 2.59 1.49
N PRO A 58 -21.63 1.95 2.46
CA PRO A 58 -22.61 0.91 2.14
C PRO A 58 -23.75 1.35 1.21
N ASN A 59 -24.05 2.65 1.14
CA ASN A 59 -25.06 3.21 0.21
C ASN A 59 -24.53 3.40 -1.22
N GLY A 60 -23.26 3.08 -1.49
CA GLY A 60 -22.60 3.23 -2.79
C GLY A 60 -21.95 4.60 -3.04
N GLU A 61 -22.09 5.57 -2.13
CA GLU A 61 -21.42 6.86 -2.24
C GLU A 61 -19.93 6.73 -1.93
N VAL A 62 -19.10 7.47 -2.66
CA VAL A 62 -17.66 7.48 -2.43
C VAL A 62 -17.36 8.41 -1.25
N ARG A 63 -16.68 7.88 -0.24
CA ARG A 63 -16.09 8.68 0.84
C ARG A 63 -14.87 9.40 0.29
N LEU A 64 -14.86 10.72 0.40
CA LEU A 64 -13.75 11.57 -0.01
C LEU A 64 -12.91 12.00 1.20
N CYS A 65 -11.60 12.09 1.01
CA CYS A 65 -10.66 12.70 1.94
C CYS A 65 -10.85 14.21 1.95
N HIS A 66 -10.79 14.80 3.14
CA HIS A 66 -10.40 16.21 3.26
C HIS A 66 -8.88 16.29 3.32
N LEU A 67 -8.30 17.48 3.14
CA LEU A 67 -6.83 17.67 3.06
C LEU A 67 -6.04 17.24 4.31
N GLN A 68 -6.69 17.10 5.46
CA GLN A 68 -6.05 16.63 6.70
C GLN A 68 -6.27 15.14 6.98
N ASP A 69 -6.98 14.43 6.09
CA ASP A 69 -7.18 12.98 6.21
C ASP A 69 -5.84 12.26 6.00
N TRP A 70 -5.48 11.34 6.90
CA TRP A 70 -4.21 10.60 6.82
C TRP A 70 -4.02 9.83 5.51
N THR A 71 -5.12 9.50 4.81
CA THR A 71 -5.09 8.76 3.55
C THR A 71 -4.99 9.65 2.30
N VAL A 72 -4.97 10.99 2.46
CA VAL A 72 -5.07 11.92 1.32
C VAL A 72 -3.90 11.81 0.33
N GLY A 73 -2.74 11.34 0.77
CA GLY A 73 -1.55 11.19 -0.07
C GLY A 73 -1.54 9.96 -0.98
N PHE A 74 -2.40 8.95 -0.73
CA PHE A 74 -2.34 7.69 -1.46
C PHE A 74 -2.86 7.79 -2.88
N PHE A 75 -3.94 8.55 -3.13
CA PHE A 75 -4.49 8.68 -4.48
C PHE A 75 -3.51 9.35 -5.46
N PRO A 76 -2.91 10.54 -5.18
CA PRO A 76 -1.87 11.10 -6.05
C PRO A 76 -0.67 10.17 -6.19
N GLY A 77 -0.27 9.47 -5.13
CA GLY A 77 0.78 8.45 -5.21
C GLY A 77 0.44 7.30 -6.16
N THR A 78 -0.81 6.85 -6.16
CA THR A 78 -1.31 5.81 -7.06
C THR A 78 -1.29 6.28 -8.52
N LEU A 79 -1.64 7.55 -8.78
CA LEU A 79 -1.52 8.15 -10.11
C LEU A 79 -0.06 8.21 -10.59
N TRP A 80 0.89 8.53 -9.71
CA TRP A 80 2.33 8.50 -10.03
C TRP A 80 2.81 7.09 -10.39
N TYR A 81 2.43 6.06 -9.64
CA TYR A 81 2.79 4.68 -9.97
C TYR A 81 2.13 4.19 -11.27
N ALA A 82 0.89 4.58 -11.52
CA ALA A 82 0.21 4.25 -12.77
C ALA A 82 0.92 4.88 -13.97
N TYR A 83 1.38 6.13 -13.84
CA TYR A 83 2.24 6.77 -14.84
C TYR A 83 3.53 5.97 -15.09
N GLU A 84 4.25 5.55 -14.05
CA GLU A 84 5.47 4.74 -14.23
C GLU A 84 5.20 3.38 -14.87
N LEU A 85 4.05 2.78 -14.60
CA LEU A 85 3.65 1.49 -15.15
C LEU A 85 3.27 1.55 -16.64
N SER A 86 2.53 2.59 -17.05
CA SER A 86 1.95 2.70 -18.40
C SER A 86 2.65 3.71 -19.32
N GLY A 87 3.34 4.71 -18.77
CA GLY A 87 3.93 5.82 -19.53
C GLY A 87 2.90 6.87 -19.99
N ASN A 88 1.66 6.82 -19.50
CA ASN A 88 0.60 7.75 -19.91
C ASN A 88 0.78 9.14 -19.28
N GLU A 89 1.15 10.12 -20.10
CA GLU A 89 1.42 11.48 -19.64
C GLU A 89 0.19 12.19 -19.05
N SER A 90 -1.05 11.79 -19.40
CA SER A 90 -2.25 12.34 -18.74
C SER A 90 -2.28 11.99 -17.24
N LEU A 91 -1.90 10.76 -16.88
CA LEU A 91 -1.80 10.36 -15.47
C LEU A 91 -0.74 11.17 -14.72
N LYS A 92 0.37 11.49 -15.37
CA LYS A 92 1.43 12.35 -14.80
C LYS A 92 0.94 13.76 -14.52
N GLU A 93 0.22 14.37 -15.47
CA GLU A 93 -0.38 15.69 -15.30
C GLU A 93 -1.39 15.69 -14.14
N GLN A 94 -2.26 14.69 -14.09
CA GLN A 94 -3.20 14.52 -12.99
C GLN A 94 -2.50 14.29 -11.65
N ALA A 95 -1.51 13.40 -11.60
CA ALA A 95 -0.72 13.14 -10.39
C ALA A 95 -0.09 14.43 -9.84
N ALA A 96 0.45 15.29 -10.73
CA ALA A 96 0.99 16.59 -10.35
C ALA A 96 -0.10 17.54 -9.80
N ASN A 97 -1.28 17.58 -10.41
CA ASN A 97 -2.40 18.41 -9.95
C ASN A 97 -2.90 17.99 -8.56
N TYR A 98 -3.18 16.70 -8.38
CA TYR A 98 -3.61 16.14 -7.09
C TYR A 98 -2.53 16.29 -6.01
N THR A 99 -1.25 16.13 -6.35
CA THR A 99 -0.15 16.33 -5.39
C THR A 99 -0.09 17.79 -4.92
N LYS A 100 -0.12 18.77 -5.84
CA LYS A 100 0.00 20.20 -5.49
C LYS A 100 -1.13 20.72 -4.61
N ALA A 101 -2.31 20.12 -4.68
CA ALA A 101 -3.43 20.47 -3.80
C ALA A 101 -3.15 20.17 -2.31
N LEU A 102 -2.17 19.31 -2.02
CA LEU A 102 -1.81 18.91 -0.66
C LEU A 102 -0.76 19.84 0.00
N ASP A 103 -0.42 20.99 -0.60
CA ASP A 103 0.64 21.88 -0.10
C ASP A 103 0.49 22.25 1.38
N SER A 104 -0.75 22.45 1.84
CA SER A 104 -1.05 22.82 3.23
C SER A 104 -0.70 21.74 4.26
N VAL A 105 -0.57 20.47 3.84
CA VAL A 105 -0.27 19.33 4.73
C VAL A 105 1.09 19.48 5.42
N LYS A 106 2.06 20.15 4.79
CA LYS A 106 3.40 20.37 5.39
C LYS A 106 3.36 21.07 6.74
N TYR A 107 2.31 21.84 7.01
CA TYR A 107 2.13 22.58 8.27
C TYR A 107 1.44 21.80 9.39
N ILE A 108 0.94 20.59 9.12
CA ILE A 108 0.24 19.77 10.12
C ILE A 108 1.24 19.21 11.13
N LYS A 109 0.99 19.37 12.44
CA LYS A 109 1.87 18.91 13.53
C LYS A 109 1.22 17.96 14.52
N HIS A 110 -0.03 17.56 14.28
CA HIS A 110 -0.84 16.78 15.22
C HIS A 110 -0.99 15.28 14.86
N THR A 111 -0.31 14.82 13.80
CA THR A 111 -0.27 13.39 13.40
C THR A 111 1.12 12.97 12.93
N HIS A 112 1.44 11.68 13.10
CA HIS A 112 2.61 11.05 12.51
C HIS A 112 2.46 10.70 11.02
N ASP A 113 1.24 10.74 10.48
CA ASP A 113 0.90 10.27 9.13
C ASP A 113 1.45 11.14 7.99
N LEU A 114 2.33 12.12 8.28
CA LEU A 114 2.92 12.99 7.26
C LEU A 114 3.76 12.22 6.23
N GLY A 115 4.29 11.04 6.57
CA GLY A 115 4.91 10.15 5.60
C GLY A 115 3.87 9.62 4.60
N PHE A 116 2.73 9.12 5.06
CA PHE A 116 1.65 8.73 4.15
C PHE A 116 1.10 9.91 3.34
N MET A 117 0.90 11.06 3.97
CA MET A 117 0.26 12.19 3.30
C MET A 117 1.18 12.89 2.30
N LEU A 118 2.45 13.14 2.66
CA LEU A 118 3.40 13.89 1.83
C LEU A 118 4.38 12.98 1.08
N TYR A 119 4.91 11.95 1.72
CA TYR A 119 5.94 11.13 1.07
C TYR A 119 5.36 10.22 -0.02
N CYS A 120 4.13 9.71 0.16
CA CYS A 120 3.43 8.97 -0.91
C CYS A 120 3.02 9.88 -2.08
N SER A 121 2.83 11.19 -1.85
CA SER A 121 2.44 12.16 -2.87
C SER A 121 3.64 12.95 -3.41
N TYR A 122 4.08 13.99 -2.70
CA TYR A 122 5.24 14.81 -3.02
C TYR A 122 6.54 14.02 -3.11
N GLY A 123 6.73 12.97 -2.29
CA GLY A 123 7.92 12.12 -2.36
C GLY A 123 8.04 11.40 -3.71
N ASN A 124 6.94 10.80 -4.18
CA ASN A 124 6.85 10.22 -5.52
C ASN A 124 6.99 11.28 -6.63
N ALA A 125 6.33 12.44 -6.48
CA ALA A 125 6.45 13.54 -7.44
C ALA A 125 7.91 14.00 -7.60
N TYR A 126 8.63 14.22 -6.49
CA TYR A 126 10.04 14.61 -6.53
C TYR A 126 10.91 13.50 -7.12
N ARG A 127 10.72 12.24 -6.70
CA ARG A 127 11.47 11.09 -7.23
C ARG A 127 11.39 11.01 -8.75
N ILE A 128 10.19 11.21 -9.31
CA ILE A 128 9.93 11.06 -10.75
C ILE A 128 10.34 12.30 -11.55
N THR A 129 10.04 13.51 -11.06
CA THR A 129 10.23 14.73 -11.85
C THR A 129 11.47 15.53 -11.49
N GLN A 130 12.10 15.24 -10.35
CA GLN A 130 13.24 16.00 -9.79
C GLN A 130 12.96 17.51 -9.69
N ASN A 131 11.70 17.89 -9.46
CA ASN A 131 11.31 19.29 -9.36
C ASN A 131 11.50 19.77 -7.91
N GLU A 132 12.46 20.66 -7.70
CA GLU A 132 12.85 21.17 -6.38
C GLU A 132 11.70 21.83 -5.59
N THR A 133 10.67 22.36 -6.26
CA THR A 133 9.49 22.89 -5.55
C THR A 133 8.77 21.83 -4.70
N TYR A 134 8.80 20.55 -5.11
CA TYR A 134 8.27 19.46 -4.29
C TYR A 134 9.18 19.15 -3.10
N LYS A 135 10.49 19.32 -3.26
CA LYS A 135 11.47 19.11 -2.20
C LYS A 135 11.29 20.10 -1.06
N ASP A 136 11.02 21.38 -1.35
CA ASP A 136 10.78 22.40 -0.32
C ASP A 136 9.59 22.03 0.58
N VAL A 137 8.50 21.52 0.00
CA VAL A 137 7.34 21.00 0.73
C VAL A 137 7.74 19.82 1.62
N LEU A 138 8.55 18.91 1.09
CA LEU A 138 9.03 17.74 1.81
C LEU A 138 9.93 18.12 3.01
N LEU A 139 10.83 19.09 2.84
CA LEU A 139 11.70 19.51 3.94
C LEU A 139 10.89 20.14 5.09
N HIS A 140 9.91 20.98 4.76
CA HIS A 140 9.02 21.57 5.77
C HIS A 140 8.14 20.51 6.46
N GLY A 141 7.60 19.55 5.71
CA GLY A 141 6.82 18.46 6.28
C GLY A 141 7.63 17.56 7.20
N ALA A 142 8.91 17.32 6.88
CA ALA A 142 9.81 16.56 7.74
C ALA A 142 10.06 17.26 9.08
N GLU A 143 10.24 18.59 9.09
CA GLU A 143 10.33 19.40 10.32
C GLU A 143 9.07 19.26 11.18
N SER A 144 7.89 19.33 10.56
CA SER A 144 6.61 19.10 11.23
C SER A 144 6.51 17.68 11.81
N LEU A 145 6.96 16.66 11.08
CA LEU A 145 6.95 15.26 11.56
C LEU A 145 7.85 15.07 12.78
N ILE A 146 9.10 15.55 12.72
CA ILE A 146 10.04 15.39 13.85
C ILE A 146 9.68 16.24 15.06
N SER A 147 8.84 17.28 14.91
CA SER A 147 8.33 18.05 16.06
C SER A 147 7.50 17.21 17.04
N ARG A 148 7.06 16.02 16.60
CA ARG A 148 6.32 15.06 17.42
C ARG A 148 7.22 14.06 18.14
N TYR A 149 8.53 14.04 17.87
CA TYR A 149 9.48 13.16 18.54
C TYR A 149 9.70 13.58 20.00
N ASN A 150 9.71 12.61 20.91
CA ASN A 150 10.07 12.81 22.31
C ASN A 150 11.34 12.00 22.64
N GLU A 151 12.38 12.69 23.10
CA GLU A 151 13.69 12.10 23.38
C GLU A 151 13.68 11.07 24.53
N ASN A 152 12.87 11.28 25.56
CA ASN A 152 12.76 10.34 26.69
C ASN A 152 12.07 9.05 26.26
N VAL A 153 11.05 9.16 25.41
CA VAL A 153 10.34 7.99 24.88
C VAL A 153 11.18 7.29 23.81
N GLY A 154 11.87 8.06 22.96
CA GLY A 154 12.59 7.57 21.80
C GLY A 154 11.67 7.27 20.61
N CYS A 155 10.50 7.91 20.53
CA CYS A 155 9.54 7.70 19.44
C CYS A 155 8.92 9.02 18.98
N ILE A 156 8.31 8.98 17.80
CA ILE A 156 7.35 9.96 17.29
C ILE A 156 5.97 9.60 17.84
N ARG A 157 5.23 10.59 18.34
CA ARG A 157 3.87 10.39 18.86
C ARG A 157 2.91 10.17 17.70
N SER A 158 2.09 9.12 17.74
CA SER A 158 1.21 8.79 16.62
C SER A 158 0.04 9.77 16.48
N TRP A 159 -0.67 10.05 17.56
CA TRP A 159 -1.80 11.00 17.58
C TRP A 159 -1.92 11.73 18.92
N ASP A 160 -2.79 12.74 18.95
CA ASP A 160 -2.98 13.61 20.13
C ASP A 160 -4.32 13.37 20.86
N PHE A 161 -5.17 12.47 20.37
CA PHE A 161 -6.46 12.12 21.00
C PHE A 161 -6.38 10.90 21.94
N GLY A 162 -7.47 10.65 22.66
CA GLY A 162 -7.62 9.49 23.54
C GLY A 162 -6.95 9.66 24.91
N THR A 163 -6.89 8.58 25.67
CA THR A 163 -6.43 8.60 27.07
C THR A 163 -4.97 8.21 27.25
N TRP A 164 -4.29 7.76 26.18
CA TRP A 164 -2.89 7.37 26.23
C TRP A 164 -1.98 8.57 26.50
N GLN A 165 -0.97 8.37 27.35
CA GLN A 165 0.03 9.39 27.67
C GLN A 165 0.91 9.71 26.45
N TYR A 166 1.40 8.68 25.76
CA TYR A 166 2.18 8.82 24.53
C TYR A 166 1.97 7.61 23.61
N PRO A 167 0.89 7.60 22.80
CA PRO A 167 0.57 6.48 21.93
C PRO A 167 1.52 6.41 20.73
N VAL A 168 2.05 5.22 20.47
CA VAL A 168 2.81 4.86 19.27
C VAL A 168 2.14 3.65 18.62
N ILE A 169 1.81 3.75 17.33
CA ILE A 169 1.22 2.66 16.56
C ILE A 169 2.21 2.03 15.59
N VAL A 170 2.02 0.76 15.25
CA VAL A 170 2.92 0.03 14.33
C VAL A 170 3.00 0.68 12.95
N ASP A 171 1.91 1.31 12.48
CA ASP A 171 1.80 2.08 11.23
C ASP A 171 2.83 3.21 11.17
N ASN A 172 3.27 3.71 12.32
CA ASN A 172 4.26 4.77 12.41
C ASN A 172 5.62 4.35 11.82
N MET A 173 5.90 3.06 11.72
CA MET A 173 7.07 2.52 11.01
C MET A 173 7.12 2.96 9.54
N MET A 174 5.96 3.06 8.89
CA MET A 174 5.88 3.43 7.47
C MET A 174 6.26 4.89 7.25
N ASN A 175 6.01 5.74 8.25
CA ASN A 175 6.29 7.17 8.16
C ASN A 175 7.77 7.51 8.35
N LEU A 176 8.59 6.54 8.76
CA LEU A 176 10.03 6.72 8.94
C LEU A 176 10.79 6.80 7.61
N GLU A 177 10.23 6.23 6.53
CA GLU A 177 10.83 6.29 5.19
C GLU A 177 11.09 7.74 4.76
N TYR A 178 10.13 8.61 5.06
CA TYR A 178 10.23 10.05 4.80
C TYR A 178 11.41 10.70 5.55
N LEU A 179 11.65 10.30 6.79
CA LEU A 179 12.77 10.82 7.58
C LEU A 179 14.11 10.28 7.10
N MET A 180 14.18 8.99 6.74
CA MET A 180 15.40 8.39 6.17
C MET A 180 15.76 9.05 4.84
N TRP A 181 14.76 9.31 3.98
CA TRP A 181 14.97 10.07 2.75
C TRP A 181 15.41 11.51 3.02
N THR A 182 14.81 12.19 4.00
CA THR A 182 15.17 13.56 4.36
C THR A 182 16.62 13.63 4.84
N ALA A 183 17.04 12.67 5.67
CA ALA A 183 18.42 12.56 6.15
C ALA A 183 19.41 12.45 4.97
N ASN A 184 19.16 11.54 4.04
CA ASN A 184 19.99 11.35 2.85
C ASN A 184 19.99 12.58 1.93
N SER A 185 18.84 13.22 1.74
CA SER A 185 18.67 14.35 0.82
C SER A 185 19.30 15.65 1.31
N THR A 186 19.53 15.76 2.63
CA THR A 186 20.07 16.96 3.28
C THR A 186 21.43 16.74 3.94
N ASN A 187 21.89 15.50 4.03
CA ASN A 187 23.01 15.07 4.88
C ASN A 187 22.82 15.44 6.37
N ASN A 188 21.58 15.62 6.83
CA ASN A 188 21.28 15.91 8.23
C ASN A 188 20.90 14.62 8.98
N GLN A 189 21.85 14.13 9.76
CA GLN A 189 21.72 12.86 10.49
C GLN A 189 20.65 12.88 11.60
N LEU A 190 20.14 14.04 12.01
CA LEU A 190 19.06 14.15 13.00
C LEU A 190 17.85 13.29 12.62
N TYR A 191 17.44 13.38 11.35
CA TYR A 191 16.26 12.67 10.85
C TYR A 191 16.45 11.15 10.89
N ALA A 192 17.61 10.65 10.46
CA ALA A 192 17.94 9.23 10.51
C ALA A 192 18.11 8.72 11.95
N ASN A 193 18.65 9.54 12.86
CA ASN A 193 18.77 9.19 14.28
C ASN A 193 17.39 9.05 14.94
N ILE A 194 16.46 9.96 14.66
CA ILE A 194 15.08 9.89 15.15
C ILE A 194 14.37 8.63 14.61
N ALA A 195 14.49 8.38 13.30
CA ALA A 195 13.89 7.20 12.67
C ALA A 195 14.45 5.89 13.25
N THR A 196 15.77 5.80 13.42
CA THR A 196 16.44 4.63 14.03
C THR A 196 16.03 4.45 15.49
N SER A 197 15.97 5.53 16.27
CA SER A 197 15.48 5.50 17.66
C SER A 197 14.07 4.93 17.75
N HIS A 198 13.16 5.42 16.89
CA HIS A 198 11.79 4.94 16.83
C HIS A 198 11.71 3.46 16.42
N ALA A 199 12.39 3.05 15.34
CA ALA A 199 12.37 1.68 14.85
C ALA A 199 12.87 0.67 15.90
N ASN A 200 13.94 1.03 16.62
CA ASN A 200 14.48 0.22 17.73
C ASN A 200 13.51 0.12 18.90
N LYS A 201 12.87 1.23 19.27
CA LYS A 201 11.89 1.24 20.36
C LYS A 201 10.65 0.43 20.02
N THR A 202 10.15 0.55 18.80
CA THR A 202 9.05 -0.25 18.25
C THR A 202 9.42 -1.74 18.24
N MET A 203 10.64 -2.10 17.84
CA MET A 203 11.09 -3.50 17.80
C MET A 203 11.04 -4.13 19.20
N ALA A 204 11.49 -3.37 20.20
CA ALA A 204 11.56 -3.85 21.58
C ALA A 204 10.19 -3.97 22.28
N ASN A 205 9.15 -3.28 21.81
CA ASN A 205 7.91 -3.14 22.59
C ASN A 205 6.63 -3.54 21.84
N HIS A 206 6.56 -3.37 20.52
CA HIS A 206 5.35 -3.67 19.74
C HIS A 206 5.22 -5.15 19.41
N PHE A 207 6.29 -5.93 19.47
CA PHE A 207 6.25 -7.32 19.04
C PHE A 207 6.21 -8.28 20.22
N ARG A 208 5.46 -9.36 20.05
CA ARG A 208 5.38 -10.51 20.95
C ARG A 208 6.46 -11.52 20.58
N ASP A 209 6.64 -12.55 21.39
CA ASP A 209 7.68 -13.56 21.20
C ASP A 209 7.52 -14.37 19.90
N ASP A 210 6.30 -14.45 19.36
CA ASP A 210 5.97 -15.11 18.09
C ASP A 210 6.05 -14.18 16.87
N TYR A 211 6.54 -12.94 17.07
CA TYR A 211 6.62 -11.87 16.07
C TYR A 211 5.29 -11.32 15.56
N SER A 212 4.16 -11.69 16.19
CA SER A 212 2.94 -10.92 16.04
C SER A 212 3.08 -9.56 16.74
N SER A 213 2.52 -8.51 16.16
CA SER A 213 2.54 -7.16 16.74
C SER A 213 1.27 -6.80 17.48
N TYR A 214 1.43 -6.04 18.57
CA TYR A 214 0.40 -5.14 19.07
C TYR A 214 0.20 -4.00 18.07
N HIS A 215 -0.99 -3.43 18.04
CA HIS A 215 -1.23 -2.23 17.24
C HIS A 215 -0.68 -1.00 17.99
N VAL A 216 -1.07 -0.79 19.25
CA VAL A 216 -0.74 0.43 20.01
C VAL A 216 0.15 0.09 21.22
N VAL A 217 1.21 0.86 21.42
CA VAL A 217 1.96 0.91 22.68
C VAL A 217 1.95 2.34 23.21
N SER A 218 1.51 2.51 24.46
CA SER A 218 1.58 3.79 25.16
C SER A 218 2.82 3.83 26.04
N TYR A 219 3.49 4.98 26.06
CA TYR A 219 4.69 5.19 26.87
C TYR A 219 4.49 6.28 27.93
N ASP A 220 5.16 6.11 29.06
CA ASP A 220 5.33 7.18 30.03
C ASP A 220 6.35 8.21 29.51
N THR A 221 5.94 9.48 29.44
CA THR A 221 6.72 10.57 28.82
C THR A 221 7.93 11.03 29.64
N VAL A 222 8.01 10.62 30.91
CA VAL A 222 9.11 10.98 31.82
C VAL A 222 10.19 9.91 31.81
N THR A 223 9.78 8.65 31.94
CA THR A 223 10.68 7.49 32.07
C THR A 223 10.95 6.76 30.75
N GLY A 224 10.12 6.99 29.72
CA GLY A 224 10.21 6.32 28.43
C GLY A 224 9.81 4.85 28.46
N LYS A 225 9.21 4.35 29.56
CA LYS A 225 8.78 2.95 29.68
C LYS A 225 7.47 2.72 28.97
N ALA A 226 7.32 1.57 28.30
CA ALA A 226 6.02 1.11 27.81
C ALA A 226 5.12 0.80 29.01
N ILE A 227 3.93 1.39 29.03
CA ILE A 227 2.96 1.27 30.14
C ILE A 227 1.70 0.51 29.74
N GLU A 228 1.35 0.51 28.45
CA GLU A 228 0.17 -0.21 27.93
C GLU A 228 0.49 -0.77 26.54
N LYS A 229 0.00 -1.99 26.26
CA LYS A 229 0.06 -2.62 24.94
C LYS A 229 -1.36 -3.08 24.57
N GLN A 230 -1.90 -2.55 23.49
CA GLN A 230 -3.32 -2.64 23.17
C GLN A 230 -3.57 -2.73 21.66
N THR A 231 -4.85 -2.75 21.30
CA THR A 231 -5.30 -2.58 19.92
C THR A 231 -6.26 -1.40 19.80
N HIS A 232 -6.26 -0.75 18.63
CA HIS A 232 -7.28 0.23 18.26
C HIS A 232 -8.18 -0.26 17.10
N GLN A 233 -7.65 -1.10 16.21
CA GLN A 233 -8.37 -1.57 15.01
C GLN A 233 -8.40 -3.09 14.85
N GLY A 234 -7.66 -3.85 15.66
CA GLY A 234 -7.66 -5.31 15.66
C GLY A 234 -8.78 -5.93 16.48
N TYR A 235 -8.92 -7.25 16.41
CA TYR A 235 -9.95 -8.01 17.11
C TYR A 235 -9.85 -7.94 18.64
N SER A 236 -8.64 -8.03 19.20
CA SER A 236 -8.38 -7.90 20.63
C SER A 236 -6.98 -7.34 20.88
N HIS A 237 -6.64 -7.01 22.13
CA HIS A 237 -5.29 -6.53 22.46
C HIS A 237 -4.22 -7.60 22.16
N GLU A 238 -4.59 -8.87 22.25
CA GLU A 238 -3.73 -10.02 22.04
C GLU A 238 -3.75 -10.51 20.59
N SER A 239 -4.63 -9.99 19.73
CA SER A 239 -4.71 -10.44 18.34
C SER A 239 -3.64 -9.83 17.43
N ALA A 240 -3.45 -10.47 16.29
CA ALA A 240 -2.59 -10.04 15.20
C ALA A 240 -3.44 -9.44 14.07
N TRP A 241 -3.71 -8.14 14.19
CA TRP A 241 -4.38 -7.38 13.13
C TRP A 241 -3.55 -7.41 11.84
N ALA A 242 -4.15 -7.84 10.73
CA ALA A 242 -3.41 -8.24 9.54
C ALA A 242 -2.62 -7.09 8.91
N ARG A 243 -3.24 -5.91 8.79
CA ARG A 243 -2.56 -4.72 8.26
C ARG A 243 -1.47 -4.19 9.20
N GLY A 244 -1.62 -4.35 10.51
CA GLY A 244 -0.56 -4.03 11.47
C GLY A 244 0.68 -4.91 11.30
N GLN A 245 0.50 -6.20 10.98
CA GLN A 245 1.62 -7.08 10.63
C GLN A 245 2.26 -6.66 9.30
N ALA A 246 1.42 -6.27 8.32
CA ALA A 246 1.88 -5.80 7.02
C ALA A 246 2.75 -4.53 7.15
N TRP A 247 2.36 -3.57 7.99
CA TRP A 247 3.19 -2.41 8.32
C TRP A 247 4.49 -2.77 9.01
N GLY A 248 4.48 -3.79 9.88
CA GLY A 248 5.69 -4.30 10.52
C GLY A 248 6.69 -4.83 9.48
N VAL A 249 6.27 -5.79 8.64
CA VAL A 249 7.18 -6.40 7.65
C VAL A 249 7.67 -5.36 6.63
N TYR A 250 6.79 -4.48 6.15
CA TYR A 250 7.19 -3.40 5.24
C TYR A 250 8.17 -2.44 5.93
N GLY A 251 7.81 -1.94 7.10
CA GLY A 251 8.58 -0.94 7.83
C GLY A 251 10.01 -1.41 8.16
N TYR A 252 10.18 -2.66 8.61
CA TYR A 252 11.52 -3.20 8.88
C TYR A 252 12.32 -3.53 7.62
N THR A 253 11.66 -3.98 6.55
CA THR A 253 12.31 -4.13 5.23
C THR A 253 12.84 -2.78 4.73
N MET A 254 12.02 -1.73 4.85
CA MET A 254 12.38 -0.36 4.48
C MET A 254 13.52 0.17 5.37
N MET A 255 13.46 -0.02 6.70
CA MET A 255 14.54 0.42 7.58
C MET A 255 15.87 -0.29 7.25
N TYR A 256 15.83 -1.57 6.90
CA TYR A 256 17.02 -2.28 6.41
C TYR A 256 17.55 -1.68 5.10
N ARG A 257 16.68 -1.31 4.15
CA ARG A 257 17.10 -0.67 2.89
C ARG A 257 18.03 0.52 3.15
N PHE A 258 17.69 1.39 4.09
CA PHE A 258 18.46 2.61 4.37
C PHE A 258 19.64 2.41 5.31
N THR A 259 19.50 1.59 6.35
CA THR A 259 20.51 1.48 7.41
C THR A 259 21.51 0.34 7.18
N LYS A 260 21.09 -0.68 6.43
CA LYS A 260 21.77 -1.98 6.31
C LYS A 260 22.03 -2.66 7.66
N ASP A 261 21.30 -2.29 8.72
CA ASP A 261 21.42 -2.91 10.03
C ASP A 261 20.80 -4.32 10.01
N PRO A 262 21.60 -5.39 10.22
CA PRO A 262 21.10 -6.77 10.15
C PRO A 262 19.96 -7.06 11.13
N ALA A 263 19.83 -6.32 12.24
CA ALA A 263 18.72 -6.51 13.17
C ALA A 263 17.35 -6.21 12.53
N TYR A 264 17.28 -5.21 11.64
CA TYR A 264 16.05 -4.90 10.92
C TYR A 264 15.73 -5.96 9.86
N LEU A 265 16.75 -6.52 9.20
CA LEU A 265 16.55 -7.61 8.25
C LEU A 265 16.00 -8.86 8.96
N GLU A 266 16.61 -9.24 10.07
CA GLU A 266 16.16 -10.38 10.89
C GLU A 266 14.71 -10.16 11.35
N MET A 267 14.38 -8.94 11.81
CA MET A 267 13.02 -8.60 12.21
C MET A 267 12.02 -8.75 11.05
N ALA A 268 12.33 -8.20 9.88
CA ALA A 268 11.48 -8.33 8.69
C ALA A 268 11.27 -9.79 8.28
N GLN A 269 12.33 -10.61 8.29
CA GLN A 269 12.27 -12.04 7.98
C GLN A 269 11.39 -12.81 8.98
N ASN A 270 11.45 -12.48 10.26
CA ASN A 270 10.65 -13.13 11.29
C ASN A 270 9.17 -12.76 11.20
N ILE A 271 8.83 -11.49 10.95
CA ILE A 271 7.44 -11.06 10.71
C ILE A 271 6.90 -11.70 9.42
N ALA A 272 7.69 -11.72 8.34
CA ALA A 272 7.33 -12.40 7.10
C ALA A 272 7.05 -13.89 7.36
N LYS A 273 7.92 -14.56 8.11
CA LYS A 273 7.75 -15.97 8.50
C LYS A 273 6.47 -16.19 9.32
N PHE A 274 6.14 -15.29 10.25
CA PHE A 274 4.87 -15.33 10.97
C PHE A 274 3.70 -15.28 9.98
N ILE A 275 3.62 -14.23 9.15
CA ILE A 275 2.52 -14.03 8.18
C ILE A 275 2.35 -15.24 7.24
N MET A 276 3.45 -15.70 6.64
CA MET A 276 3.41 -16.71 5.57
C MET A 276 3.08 -18.13 6.07
N ASN A 277 3.25 -18.41 7.37
CA ASN A 277 3.08 -19.74 7.94
C ASN A 277 1.89 -19.85 8.91
N LEU A 278 1.03 -18.82 8.99
CA LEU A 278 -0.18 -18.89 9.79
C LEU A 278 -1.13 -19.96 9.25
N GLU A 279 -1.62 -20.83 10.14
CA GLU A 279 -2.62 -21.85 9.78
C GLU A 279 -3.93 -21.22 9.28
N THR A 280 -4.22 -19.99 9.72
CA THR A 280 -5.39 -19.23 9.30
C THR A 280 -5.20 -18.51 7.96
N MET A 281 -4.00 -18.54 7.36
CA MET A 281 -3.74 -17.93 6.05
C MET A 281 -4.49 -18.69 4.95
N PRO A 282 -5.38 -18.03 4.20
CA PRO A 282 -6.16 -18.74 3.19
C PRO A 282 -5.37 -19.08 1.94
N ALA A 283 -5.91 -20.01 1.14
CA ALA A 283 -5.19 -20.59 0.00
C ALA A 283 -4.79 -19.55 -1.07
N ASP A 284 -5.59 -18.51 -1.24
CA ASP A 284 -5.34 -17.36 -2.14
C ASP A 284 -4.35 -16.33 -1.55
N LYS A 285 -3.85 -16.55 -0.33
CA LYS A 285 -2.87 -15.71 0.39
C LYS A 285 -3.30 -14.26 0.63
N VAL A 286 -4.56 -13.91 0.38
CA VAL A 286 -5.14 -12.66 0.87
C VAL A 286 -5.54 -12.93 2.33
N PRO A 287 -5.15 -12.12 3.33
CA PRO A 287 -5.44 -12.44 4.72
C PRO A 287 -6.88 -12.05 5.10
N TYR A 288 -7.38 -12.63 6.18
CA TYR A 288 -8.49 -12.04 6.94
C TYR A 288 -8.05 -10.70 7.56
N TRP A 289 -9.02 -9.84 7.91
CA TRP A 289 -8.71 -8.53 8.51
C TRP A 289 -7.90 -8.62 9.82
N ASP A 290 -8.05 -9.72 10.55
CA ASP A 290 -7.28 -10.07 11.75
C ASP A 290 -7.05 -11.58 11.75
N TYR A 291 -5.81 -12.02 11.99
CA TYR A 291 -5.43 -13.44 11.92
C TYR A 291 -6.03 -14.30 13.04
N ASN A 292 -6.57 -13.67 14.10
CA ASN A 292 -7.22 -14.33 15.21
C ASN A 292 -8.74 -14.05 15.27
N ALA A 293 -9.34 -13.56 14.18
CA ALA A 293 -10.78 -13.32 14.13
C ALA A 293 -11.57 -14.62 14.41
N ILE A 294 -12.53 -14.55 15.34
CA ILE A 294 -13.28 -15.73 15.82
C ILE A 294 -14.20 -16.38 14.78
N ASN A 295 -14.53 -15.66 13.71
CA ASN A 295 -15.46 -16.12 12.68
C ASN A 295 -14.75 -16.59 11.41
N ILE A 296 -13.45 -16.88 11.44
CA ILE A 296 -12.76 -17.56 10.34
C ILE A 296 -13.42 -18.95 10.12
N PRO A 297 -13.80 -19.32 8.88
CA PRO A 297 -13.41 -18.70 7.59
C PRO A 297 -14.36 -17.62 7.02
N ASP A 298 -15.44 -17.27 7.72
CA ASP A 298 -16.43 -16.26 7.30
C ASP A 298 -16.03 -14.81 7.63
N ALA A 299 -14.84 -14.61 8.22
CA ALA A 299 -14.31 -13.29 8.51
C ALA A 299 -14.07 -12.49 7.21
N PRO A 300 -14.28 -11.16 7.21
CA PRO A 300 -13.92 -10.33 6.06
C PRO A 300 -12.43 -10.40 5.74
N ARG A 301 -12.11 -10.37 4.44
CA ARG A 301 -10.73 -10.28 3.93
C ARG A 301 -10.22 -8.84 4.02
N ASP A 302 -8.90 -8.68 4.06
CA ASP A 302 -8.27 -7.36 3.93
C ASP A 302 -7.24 -7.35 2.79
N ALA A 303 -7.70 -6.98 1.60
CA ALA A 303 -6.85 -6.85 0.40
C ALA A 303 -5.73 -5.82 0.59
N SER A 304 -5.94 -4.79 1.41
CA SER A 304 -4.90 -3.80 1.72
C SER A 304 -3.71 -4.42 2.45
N ALA A 305 -3.95 -5.28 3.44
CA ALA A 305 -2.88 -6.01 4.14
C ALA A 305 -2.12 -6.94 3.19
N ALA A 306 -2.82 -7.58 2.24
CA ALA A 306 -2.20 -8.42 1.22
C ALA A 306 -1.27 -7.60 0.30
N ALA A 307 -1.75 -6.47 -0.21
CA ALA A 307 -1.00 -5.60 -1.11
C ALA A 307 0.29 -5.08 -0.46
N VAL A 308 0.19 -4.60 0.78
CA VAL A 308 1.33 -4.14 1.59
C VAL A 308 2.34 -5.27 1.82
N THR A 309 1.85 -6.45 2.20
CA THR A 309 2.71 -7.62 2.44
C THR A 309 3.42 -8.03 1.15
N ALA A 310 2.72 -8.12 0.01
CA ALA A 310 3.34 -8.44 -1.27
C ALA A 310 4.42 -7.43 -1.65
N CYS A 311 4.15 -6.13 -1.49
CA CYS A 311 5.12 -5.08 -1.76
C CYS A 311 6.40 -5.21 -0.91
N ALA A 312 6.23 -5.47 0.40
CA ALA A 312 7.32 -5.69 1.34
C ALA A 312 8.13 -6.94 1.01
N LEU A 313 7.46 -8.06 0.70
CA LEU A 313 8.12 -9.33 0.40
C LEU A 313 8.92 -9.30 -0.90
N LEU A 314 8.48 -8.53 -1.90
CA LEU A 314 9.25 -8.32 -3.13
C LEU A 314 10.59 -7.65 -2.81
N GLU A 315 10.60 -6.57 -2.04
CA GLU A 315 11.85 -5.90 -1.65
C GLU A 315 12.68 -6.76 -0.68
N LEU A 316 12.05 -7.44 0.28
CA LEU A 316 12.75 -8.36 1.19
C LEU A 316 13.45 -9.48 0.42
N SER A 317 12.90 -9.93 -0.70
CA SER A 317 13.51 -10.97 -1.53
C SER A 317 14.89 -10.58 -2.07
N GLU A 318 15.14 -9.28 -2.26
CA GLU A 318 16.42 -8.76 -2.77
C GLU A 318 17.53 -8.73 -1.70
N TYR A 319 17.16 -8.87 -0.42
CA TYR A 319 18.08 -8.75 0.71
C TYR A 319 18.42 -10.09 1.38
N THR A 320 17.92 -11.22 0.86
CA THR A 320 18.05 -12.51 1.52
C THR A 320 18.57 -13.58 0.57
N ASN A 321 19.41 -14.49 1.09
CA ASN A 321 19.95 -15.61 0.29
C ASN A 321 18.85 -16.58 -0.19
N ASP A 322 17.73 -16.64 0.53
CA ASP A 322 16.56 -17.45 0.21
C ASP A 322 15.39 -16.55 -0.23
N GLY A 323 15.69 -15.60 -1.13
CA GLY A 323 14.74 -14.60 -1.62
C GLY A 323 13.57 -15.19 -2.42
N GLN A 324 13.78 -16.33 -3.06
CA GLN A 324 12.79 -16.94 -3.96
C GLN A 324 11.46 -17.25 -3.27
N LYS A 325 11.48 -17.68 -2.00
CA LYS A 325 10.23 -17.96 -1.26
C LYS A 325 9.39 -16.69 -1.04
N TYR A 326 10.03 -15.55 -0.81
CA TYR A 326 9.35 -14.27 -0.59
C TYR A 326 8.79 -13.75 -1.92
N PHE A 327 9.60 -13.81 -2.98
CA PHE A 327 9.18 -13.46 -4.33
C PHE A 327 7.98 -14.30 -4.79
N SER A 328 8.06 -15.64 -4.67
CA SER A 328 6.97 -16.53 -5.09
C SER A 328 5.69 -16.33 -4.26
N TYR A 329 5.83 -16.09 -2.95
CA TYR A 329 4.66 -15.76 -2.13
C TYR A 329 4.01 -14.45 -2.56
N ALA A 330 4.81 -13.40 -2.80
CA ALA A 330 4.30 -12.12 -3.27
C ALA A 330 3.64 -12.23 -4.66
N GLU A 331 4.22 -13.00 -5.58
CA GLU A 331 3.63 -13.28 -6.89
C GLU A 331 2.25 -13.94 -6.79
N ASP A 332 2.09 -14.93 -5.91
CA ASP A 332 0.81 -15.60 -5.68
C ASP A 332 -0.24 -14.65 -5.09
N VAL A 333 0.16 -13.76 -4.17
CA VAL A 333 -0.72 -12.71 -3.64
C VAL A 333 -1.14 -11.75 -4.76
N LEU A 334 -0.19 -11.30 -5.59
CA LEU A 334 -0.50 -10.39 -6.70
C LEU A 334 -1.42 -11.03 -7.72
N LYS A 335 -1.19 -12.28 -8.11
CA LYS A 335 -2.11 -13.03 -8.99
C LYS A 335 -3.53 -13.12 -8.41
N SER A 336 -3.65 -13.31 -7.09
CA SER A 336 -4.94 -13.36 -6.40
C SER A 336 -5.62 -11.99 -6.38
N LEU A 337 -4.88 -10.92 -6.06
CA LEU A 337 -5.38 -9.54 -6.11
C LEU A 337 -5.77 -9.09 -7.53
N SER A 338 -5.08 -9.60 -8.56
CA SER A 338 -5.38 -9.36 -9.97
C SER A 338 -6.52 -10.23 -10.54
N SER A 339 -7.07 -11.15 -9.75
CA SER A 339 -8.19 -12.00 -10.17
C SER A 339 -9.51 -11.23 -10.19
N SER A 340 -10.53 -11.80 -10.82
CA SER A 340 -11.89 -11.26 -10.82
C SER A 340 -12.55 -11.23 -9.44
N ASP A 341 -11.93 -11.80 -8.41
CA ASP A 341 -12.42 -11.76 -7.03
C ASP A 341 -12.00 -10.46 -6.33
N TYR A 342 -10.89 -9.84 -6.74
CA TYR A 342 -10.36 -8.65 -6.06
C TYR A 342 -10.22 -7.44 -6.99
N LEU A 343 -9.75 -7.62 -8.22
CA LEU A 343 -9.60 -6.55 -9.20
C LEU A 343 -10.97 -6.10 -9.71
N ALA A 344 -11.24 -4.80 -9.64
CA ALA A 344 -12.49 -4.24 -10.13
C ALA A 344 -12.56 -4.28 -11.66
N GLU A 345 -13.77 -4.44 -12.19
CA GLU A 345 -14.03 -4.16 -13.60
C GLU A 345 -13.97 -2.64 -13.85
N VAL A 346 -13.45 -2.25 -15.02
CA VAL A 346 -13.33 -0.84 -15.41
C VAL A 346 -14.69 -0.14 -15.37
N GLY A 347 -14.74 1.04 -14.77
CA GLY A 347 -15.94 1.85 -14.58
C GLY A 347 -16.74 1.53 -13.31
N ASN A 348 -16.43 0.43 -12.62
CA ASN A 348 -17.13 0.00 -11.41
C ASN A 348 -16.35 0.35 -10.13
N ASN A 349 -16.87 -0.11 -8.98
CA ASN A 349 -16.21 -0.05 -7.67
C ASN A 349 -15.82 1.36 -7.21
N GLY A 350 -16.59 2.39 -7.57
CA GLY A 350 -16.22 3.79 -7.27
C GLY A 350 -14.90 4.22 -7.93
N LEU A 351 -14.49 3.55 -9.02
CA LEU A 351 -13.23 3.76 -9.74
C LEU A 351 -11.96 3.39 -8.94
N PHE A 352 -12.10 2.66 -7.83
CA PHE A 352 -10.97 2.05 -7.13
C PHE A 352 -10.53 0.76 -7.84
N VAL A 353 -9.24 0.45 -7.75
CA VAL A 353 -8.61 -0.69 -8.44
C VAL A 353 -8.98 -2.01 -7.75
N LEU A 354 -8.81 -2.09 -6.44
CA LEU A 354 -9.09 -3.29 -5.65
C LEU A 354 -10.39 -3.19 -4.84
N ARG A 355 -10.98 -4.35 -4.58
CA ARG A 355 -12.11 -4.55 -3.66
C ARG A 355 -11.65 -5.20 -2.35
N HIS A 356 -12.57 -5.33 -1.40
CA HIS A 356 -12.44 -6.21 -0.23
C HIS A 356 -11.30 -5.86 0.75
N SER A 357 -11.20 -4.59 1.15
CA SER A 357 -10.37 -4.16 2.29
C SER A 357 -11.22 -3.90 3.54
N VAL A 358 -10.56 -3.84 4.70
CA VAL A 358 -11.20 -3.55 6.00
C VAL A 358 -10.44 -2.46 6.74
N GLY A 359 -11.03 -1.28 6.92
CA GLY A 359 -10.44 -0.16 7.66
C GLY A 359 -10.36 -0.44 9.16
N ALA A 360 -11.51 -0.47 9.85
CA ALA A 360 -11.58 -0.72 11.28
C ALA A 360 -12.87 -1.47 11.63
N LEU A 361 -12.84 -2.80 11.59
CA LEU A 361 -14.00 -3.64 11.88
C LEU A 361 -14.62 -3.37 13.27
N PRO A 362 -13.84 -3.23 14.38
CA PRO A 362 -14.41 -2.95 15.69
C PRO A 362 -15.21 -1.64 15.75
N ASN A 363 -14.89 -0.69 14.86
CA ASN A 363 -15.55 0.62 14.78
C ASN A 363 -16.67 0.65 13.72
N ASN A 364 -17.02 -0.50 13.12
CA ASN A 364 -17.94 -0.62 11.99
C ASN A 364 -17.63 0.37 10.86
N SER A 365 -16.33 0.57 10.59
CA SER A 365 -15.85 1.58 9.65
C SER A 365 -15.09 0.91 8.51
N GLU A 366 -15.50 1.22 7.27
CA GLU A 366 -14.83 0.76 6.05
C GLU A 366 -14.70 -0.77 6.01
N VAL A 367 -15.81 -1.48 6.23
CA VAL A 367 -15.84 -2.95 6.25
C VAL A 367 -16.18 -3.48 4.85
N ASN A 368 -15.29 -4.30 4.28
CA ASN A 368 -15.46 -4.92 2.97
C ASN A 368 -15.72 -3.87 1.86
N THR A 369 -14.82 -2.91 1.74
CA THR A 369 -14.91 -1.77 0.80
C THR A 369 -13.57 -1.59 0.07
N PRO A 370 -13.52 -0.99 -1.13
CA PRO A 370 -12.25 -0.46 -1.65
C PRO A 370 -11.64 0.56 -0.69
N ILE A 371 -10.30 0.61 -0.63
CA ILE A 371 -9.60 1.66 0.12
C ILE A 371 -8.36 2.11 -0.67
N ASN A 372 -8.14 3.44 -0.75
CA ASN A 372 -7.10 4.04 -1.60
C ASN A 372 -5.67 3.56 -1.31
N TYR A 373 -5.31 3.25 -0.06
CA TYR A 373 -3.99 2.69 0.24
C TYR A 373 -3.84 1.24 -0.25
N ALA A 374 -4.91 0.47 -0.38
CA ALA A 374 -4.83 -0.85 -1.02
C ALA A 374 -4.37 -0.71 -2.48
N ASP A 375 -4.97 0.23 -3.21
CA ASP A 375 -4.61 0.53 -4.60
C ASP A 375 -3.16 1.03 -4.71
N TYR A 376 -2.75 1.93 -3.80
CA TYR A 376 -1.38 2.45 -3.75
C TYR A 376 -0.33 1.34 -3.64
N TYR A 377 -0.43 0.50 -2.60
CA TYR A 377 0.56 -0.57 -2.36
C TYR A 377 0.45 -1.70 -3.39
N TYR A 378 -0.73 -1.91 -3.97
CA TYR A 378 -0.89 -2.87 -5.05
C TYR A 378 -0.15 -2.40 -6.31
N LEU A 379 -0.30 -1.14 -6.72
CA LEU A 379 0.42 -0.60 -7.89
C LEU A 379 1.92 -0.51 -7.63
N GLU A 380 2.35 -0.17 -6.41
CA GLU A 380 3.76 -0.22 -6.03
C GLU A 380 4.32 -1.64 -6.18
N ALA A 381 3.60 -2.65 -5.68
CA ALA A 381 3.99 -4.05 -5.80
C ALA A 381 4.02 -4.53 -7.26
N LEU A 382 3.05 -4.13 -8.10
CA LEU A 382 3.08 -4.42 -9.53
C LEU A 382 4.30 -3.80 -10.22
N LEU A 383 4.66 -2.56 -9.85
CA LEU A 383 5.83 -1.86 -10.39
C LEU A 383 7.13 -2.58 -10.02
N ARG A 384 7.29 -2.96 -8.74
CA ARG A 384 8.44 -3.74 -8.26
C ARG A 384 8.50 -5.11 -8.93
N TYR A 385 7.39 -5.84 -8.98
CA TYR A 385 7.35 -7.16 -9.62
C TYR A 385 7.71 -7.07 -11.11
N LYS A 386 7.16 -6.08 -11.84
CA LYS A 386 7.47 -5.83 -13.25
C LYS A 386 8.96 -5.50 -13.48
N SER A 387 9.65 -4.86 -12.54
CA SER A 387 11.10 -4.59 -12.68
C SER A 387 11.96 -5.82 -12.42
N MET A 388 11.45 -6.81 -11.68
CA MET A 388 12.19 -8.02 -11.31
C MET A 388 12.05 -9.17 -12.32
N ILE A 389 11.00 -9.18 -13.14
CA ILE A 389 10.76 -10.23 -14.16
C ILE A 389 11.20 -9.83 -15.58
N LYS A 390 11.77 -8.64 -15.74
CA LYS A 390 12.41 -8.19 -16.98
C LYS A 390 13.85 -8.68 -17.03
#